data_AF-A0AAJ1KYG2-F1
#
_entry.id   AF-A0AAJ1KYG2-F1
#
_cell.length_a   1.000
_cell.length_b   1.000
_cell.length_c   1.000
_cell.angle_alpha   90.00
_cell.angle_beta   90.00
_cell.angle_gamma   90.00
#
_symmetry.space_group_name_H-M   'P 1'
#
loop_
_entity.id
_entity.type
_entity.pdbx_description
1 polymer ?
#
loop_
_entity_poly.entity_id
_entity_poly.type
_entity_poly.pdbx_seq_one_letter_code
_entity_poly.pdbx_strand_id
1 'polypeptide(L)'
;MNAKLALCLLVLPLYSYAMTCPFGIGFSAPQGGIKGEEPYFFTPEGVCLNGRDVSQQLKSYPDDKITGAFSLAKGDGSLFFVSVYSEKHYHGRVILLSDTNKGAGYAVLFQNQPGIRTNNPEESVENLTINYFDNQTSTLYFSADAWAQARALHAIIWENPSNPLRVTERFIHDGTFQGVFNGMPMVSTIAHDEKGAYFPSYVVRNDGSIYCTINTRENFWQLTPSCLSPGDDYRER
;
A
#
# COMPACT_ATOMS: atom_id res chain seq x y z
N MET A 1 52.59 -22.62 35.19
CA MET A 1 51.70 -21.57 35.73
C MET A 1 51.05 -20.81 34.58
N ASN A 2 49.75 -21.11 34.38
CA ASN A 2 48.66 -20.32 33.79
C ASN A 2 48.95 -19.40 32.59
N ALA A 3 48.81 -19.94 31.37
CA ALA A 3 48.47 -19.16 30.18
C ALA A 3 46.97 -18.81 30.25
N LYS A 4 46.64 -17.56 30.60
CA LYS A 4 45.28 -17.03 30.45
C LYS A 4 45.05 -16.76 28.96
N LEU A 5 44.33 -17.65 28.28
CA LEU A 5 43.71 -17.33 27.00
C LEU A 5 42.75 -16.15 27.24
N ALA A 6 43.10 -14.98 26.71
CA ALA A 6 42.16 -13.88 26.60
C ALA A 6 41.13 -14.27 25.55
N LEU A 7 39.98 -14.77 26.00
CA LEU A 7 38.78 -14.93 25.19
C LEU A 7 38.27 -13.51 24.89
N CYS A 8 38.81 -12.88 23.84
CA CYS A 8 38.20 -11.70 23.24
C CYS A 8 36.86 -12.13 22.64
N LEU A 9 35.83 -12.16 23.48
CA LEU A 9 34.44 -12.02 23.06
C LEU A 9 34.34 -10.64 22.41
N LEU A 10 34.58 -10.61 21.09
CA LEU A 10 33.98 -9.63 20.21
C LEU A 10 32.47 -9.78 20.39
N VAL A 11 31.92 -9.03 21.35
CA VAL A 11 30.50 -8.73 21.42
C VAL A 11 30.21 -7.83 20.23
N LEU A 12 30.15 -8.44 19.05
CA LEU A 12 29.38 -7.89 17.96
C LEU A 12 27.97 -7.70 18.53
N PRO A 13 27.40 -6.50 18.49
CA PRO A 13 26.02 -6.34 18.87
C PRO A 13 25.21 -7.11 17.84
N LEU A 14 24.87 -8.36 18.18
CA LEU A 14 23.79 -9.10 17.56
C LEU A 14 22.51 -8.37 17.96
N TYR A 15 22.25 -7.23 17.32
CA TYR A 15 20.92 -6.66 17.22
C TYR A 15 20.12 -7.62 16.33
N SER A 16 19.80 -8.79 16.88
CA SER A 16 18.74 -9.65 16.41
C SER A 16 17.43 -8.97 16.78
N TYR A 17 17.08 -7.89 16.07
CA TYR A 17 15.68 -7.57 15.87
C TYR A 17 15.16 -8.66 14.92
N ALA A 18 14.93 -9.85 15.46
CA ALA A 18 14.40 -10.95 14.67
C ALA A 18 12.95 -10.62 14.34
N MET A 19 12.76 -9.84 13.28
CA MET A 19 11.55 -9.93 12.49
C MET A 19 11.35 -11.41 12.18
N THR A 20 10.23 -11.97 12.61
CA THR A 20 9.99 -13.40 12.45
C THR A 20 9.64 -13.70 11.00
N CYS A 21 10.67 -13.77 10.15
CA CYS A 21 10.50 -14.20 8.77
C CYS A 21 10.13 -15.68 8.77
N PRO A 22 8.90 -16.04 8.35
CA PRO A 22 8.52 -17.44 8.28
C PRO A 22 9.39 -18.15 7.24
N PHE A 23 9.70 -19.43 7.50
CA PHE A 23 10.31 -20.27 6.48
C PHE A 23 9.31 -20.48 5.34
N GLY A 24 9.73 -20.13 4.12
CA GLY A 24 8.93 -20.20 2.90
C GLY A 24 9.80 -19.89 1.68
N ILE A 25 9.26 -20.05 0.47
CA ILE A 25 9.94 -19.69 -0.78
C ILE A 25 9.42 -18.33 -1.27
N GLY A 26 10.25 -17.56 -1.96
CA GLY A 26 9.87 -16.25 -2.49
C GLY A 26 9.63 -15.19 -1.42
N PHE A 27 8.88 -14.14 -1.78
CA PHE A 27 8.61 -13.03 -0.88
C PHE A 27 7.44 -13.29 0.06
N SER A 28 7.55 -12.72 1.26
CA SER A 28 6.46 -12.61 2.21
C SER A 28 6.59 -11.31 2.99
N ALA A 29 5.47 -10.82 3.52
CA ALA A 29 5.45 -9.67 4.43
C ALA A 29 4.64 -10.04 5.67
N PRO A 30 5.30 -10.54 6.74
CA PRO A 30 4.60 -10.92 7.96
C PRO A 30 3.88 -9.71 8.56
N GLN A 31 2.64 -9.92 8.96
CA GLN A 31 1.80 -8.89 9.56
C GLN A 31 2.00 -8.87 11.08
N GLY A 32 2.15 -7.67 11.63
CA GLY A 32 2.32 -7.45 13.07
C GLY A 32 0.99 -7.46 13.80
N GLY A 33 0.34 -8.63 13.81
CA GLY A 33 -1.01 -8.80 14.32
C GLY A 33 -2.07 -8.02 13.55
N ILE A 34 -3.34 -8.20 13.92
CA ILE A 34 -4.47 -7.46 13.36
C ILE A 34 -4.44 -6.05 13.95
N LYS A 35 -3.78 -5.11 13.28
CA LYS A 35 -3.88 -3.68 13.57
C LYS A 35 -4.69 -2.99 12.48
N GLY A 36 -6.00 -3.04 12.61
CA GLY A 36 -6.94 -2.28 11.77
C GLY A 36 -8.18 -3.08 11.39
N GLU A 37 -9.35 -2.47 11.55
CA GLU A 37 -10.66 -3.00 11.17
C GLU A 37 -10.96 -2.81 9.67
N GLU A 38 -10.08 -2.13 8.93
CA GLU A 38 -10.29 -1.74 7.54
C GLU A 38 -9.71 -2.77 6.55
N PRO A 39 -10.55 -3.38 5.69
CA PRO A 39 -10.07 -4.26 4.63
C PRO A 39 -9.18 -3.47 3.65
N TYR A 40 -8.16 -4.13 3.08
CA TYR A 40 -7.19 -3.54 2.13
C TYR A 40 -6.16 -2.57 2.73
N PHE A 41 -6.04 -2.49 4.05
CA PHE A 41 -5.02 -1.69 4.73
C PHE A 41 -4.19 -2.59 5.65
N PHE A 42 -3.04 -3.04 5.15
CA PHE A 42 -2.18 -3.98 5.87
C PHE A 42 -0.79 -3.41 6.05
N THR A 43 -0.40 -3.21 7.31
CA THR A 43 0.95 -2.76 7.67
C THR A 43 1.81 -3.96 8.06
N PRO A 44 2.81 -4.35 7.25
CA PRO A 44 3.68 -5.45 7.59
C PRO A 44 4.75 -5.02 8.60
N GLU A 45 5.29 -5.98 9.36
CA GLU A 45 6.47 -5.74 10.22
C GLU A 45 7.75 -5.61 9.40
N GLY A 46 7.76 -6.24 8.22
CA GLY A 46 8.69 -5.98 7.15
C GLY A 46 8.56 -6.98 6.03
N VAL A 47 9.65 -7.21 5.29
CA VAL A 47 9.67 -8.00 4.06
C VAL A 47 10.76 -9.06 4.14
N CYS A 48 10.38 -10.28 3.80
CA CYS A 48 11.23 -11.45 3.85
C CYS A 48 11.36 -12.07 2.45
N LEU A 49 12.54 -12.57 2.12
CA LEU A 49 12.80 -13.40 0.94
C LEU A 49 13.39 -14.74 1.39
N ASN A 50 12.73 -15.84 1.07
CA ASN A 50 13.19 -17.19 1.41
C ASN A 50 13.54 -17.35 2.91
N GLY A 51 12.70 -16.79 3.80
CA GLY A 51 12.92 -16.78 5.26
C GLY A 51 13.97 -15.79 5.78
N ARG A 52 14.56 -14.94 4.93
CA ARG A 52 15.54 -13.91 5.32
C ARG A 52 14.92 -12.53 5.28
N ASP A 53 15.13 -11.73 6.32
CA ASP A 53 14.72 -10.32 6.34
C ASP A 53 15.53 -9.51 5.32
N VAL A 54 14.82 -8.86 4.40
CA VAL A 54 15.39 -7.97 3.37
C VAL A 54 14.95 -6.52 3.55
N SER A 55 14.23 -6.19 4.62
CA SER A 55 13.64 -4.86 4.89
C SER A 55 14.68 -3.75 4.90
N GLN A 56 15.88 -4.02 5.43
CA GLN A 56 16.96 -3.03 5.49
C GLN A 56 17.45 -2.59 4.11
N GLN A 57 17.36 -3.47 3.10
CA GLN A 57 17.78 -3.15 1.73
C GLN A 57 16.83 -2.14 1.07
N LEU A 58 15.61 -2.02 1.59
CA LEU A 58 14.58 -1.11 1.07
C LEU A 58 14.69 0.31 1.67
N LYS A 59 15.52 0.47 2.71
CA LYS A 59 15.67 1.75 3.41
C LYS A 59 16.65 2.66 2.70
N SER A 60 16.21 3.89 2.45
CA SER A 60 17.04 5.05 2.08
C SER A 60 17.26 5.98 3.29
N TYR A 61 16.38 5.95 4.28
CA TYR A 61 16.46 6.75 5.51
C TYR A 61 16.38 5.86 6.77
N PRO A 62 17.00 6.29 7.89
CA PRO A 62 16.93 5.54 9.14
C PRO A 62 15.50 5.32 9.69
N ASP A 63 14.61 6.29 9.44
CA ASP A 63 13.21 6.27 9.90
C ASP A 63 12.25 5.65 8.87
N ASP A 64 12.75 5.09 7.78
CA ASP A 64 11.91 4.38 6.82
C ASP A 64 11.16 3.23 7.49
N LYS A 65 9.85 3.23 7.27
CA LYS A 65 8.90 2.19 7.67
C LYS A 65 8.28 1.58 6.43
N ILE A 66 8.13 0.27 6.44
CA ILE A 66 7.31 -0.42 5.44
C ILE A 66 5.85 -0.23 5.86
N THR A 67 5.05 0.31 4.97
CA THR A 67 3.68 0.78 5.25
C THR A 67 2.61 -0.02 4.52
N GLY A 68 3.02 -0.90 3.62
CA GLY A 68 2.13 -1.72 2.82
C GLY A 68 2.90 -2.74 2.00
N ALA A 69 2.25 -3.85 1.70
CA ALA A 69 2.81 -4.93 0.92
C ALA A 69 1.72 -5.70 0.19
N PHE A 70 1.98 -6.11 -1.05
CA PHE A 70 1.04 -6.88 -1.84
C PHE A 70 1.77 -7.92 -2.70
N SER A 71 1.32 -9.17 -2.62
CA SER A 71 1.83 -10.26 -3.45
C SER A 71 0.93 -10.48 -4.65
N LEU A 72 1.52 -10.58 -5.85
CA LEU A 72 0.79 -10.94 -7.07
C LEU A 72 0.30 -12.40 -7.07
N ALA A 73 0.91 -13.26 -6.27
CA ALA A 73 0.52 -14.65 -6.08
C ALA A 73 0.18 -14.93 -4.60
N LYS A 74 -0.82 -15.78 -4.34
CA LYS A 74 -1.05 -16.33 -3.00
C LYS A 74 0.09 -17.33 -2.69
N GLY A 75 1.11 -16.90 -1.95
CA GLY A 75 2.34 -17.68 -1.71
C GLY A 75 3.42 -17.46 -2.77
N ASP A 76 4.61 -18.04 -2.53
CA ASP A 76 5.84 -18.15 -3.37
C ASP A 76 5.91 -17.29 -4.65
N GLY A 77 5.66 -15.98 -4.50
CA GLY A 77 5.63 -15.04 -5.61
C GLY A 77 7.04 -14.56 -5.93
N SER A 78 7.43 -14.66 -7.20
CA SER A 78 8.67 -14.05 -7.69
C SER A 78 8.58 -12.53 -7.79
N LEU A 79 7.37 -11.95 -7.74
CA LEU A 79 7.13 -10.51 -7.80
C LEU A 79 6.25 -10.06 -6.63
N PHE A 80 6.65 -8.97 -6.00
CA PHE A 80 6.05 -8.49 -4.76
C PHE A 80 6.13 -6.97 -4.69
N PHE A 81 5.04 -6.29 -4.31
CA PHE A 81 5.03 -4.84 -4.16
C PHE A 81 5.17 -4.45 -2.71
N VAL A 82 5.90 -3.37 -2.45
CA VAL A 82 6.12 -2.82 -1.12
C VAL A 82 6.01 -1.31 -1.16
N SER A 83 5.32 -0.71 -0.19
CA SER A 83 5.39 0.73 0.05
C SER A 83 6.27 1.03 1.25
N VAL A 84 7.06 2.10 1.13
CA VAL A 84 7.97 2.58 2.18
C VAL A 84 7.76 4.07 2.36
N TYR A 85 7.63 4.51 3.61
CA TYR A 85 7.46 5.91 3.97
C TYR A 85 8.46 6.34 5.06
N SER A 86 9.08 7.49 4.86
CA SER A 86 9.81 8.23 5.90
C SER A 86 9.01 9.46 6.31
N GLU A 87 8.65 9.51 7.59
CA GLU A 87 7.91 10.61 8.18
C GLU A 87 8.77 11.86 8.32
N LYS A 88 10.05 11.70 8.72
CA LYS A 88 10.97 12.83 8.92
C LYS A 88 11.37 13.49 7.60
N HIS A 89 11.49 12.68 6.54
CA HIS A 89 11.88 13.17 5.22
C HIS A 89 10.69 13.35 4.29
N TYR A 90 9.47 13.06 4.72
CA TYR A 90 8.26 13.07 3.89
C TYR A 90 8.52 12.46 2.50
N HIS A 91 9.02 11.23 2.52
CA HIS A 91 9.41 10.53 1.30
C HIS A 91 8.70 9.19 1.24
N GLY A 92 7.86 9.08 0.24
CA GLY A 92 7.07 7.91 -0.05
C GLY A 92 7.53 7.22 -1.32
N ARG A 93 7.59 5.89 -1.27
CA ARG A 93 8.02 5.06 -2.40
C ARG A 93 7.13 3.84 -2.54
N VAL A 94 6.80 3.48 -3.79
CA VAL A 94 6.26 2.17 -4.16
C VAL A 94 7.34 1.42 -4.93
N ILE A 95 7.67 0.23 -4.46
CA ILE A 95 8.81 -0.57 -4.92
C ILE A 95 8.29 -1.92 -5.42
N LEU A 96 8.74 -2.32 -6.60
CA LEU A 96 8.63 -3.69 -7.11
C LEU A 96 9.85 -4.49 -6.66
N LEU A 97 9.60 -5.62 -6.03
CA LEU A 97 10.60 -6.62 -5.69
C LEU A 97 10.50 -7.82 -6.63
N SER A 98 11.65 -8.39 -6.95
CA SER A 98 11.77 -9.61 -7.75
C SER A 98 12.75 -10.61 -7.12
N ASP A 99 12.38 -11.89 -7.10
CA ASP A 99 13.30 -12.95 -6.66
C ASP A 99 14.23 -13.27 -7.82
N THR A 100 15.53 -13.02 -7.62
CA THR A 100 16.55 -13.26 -8.63
C THR A 100 17.55 -14.29 -8.11
N ASN A 101 18.30 -14.91 -9.01
CA ASN A 101 19.39 -15.84 -8.64
C ASN A 101 20.48 -15.20 -7.74
N LYS A 102 20.50 -13.87 -7.60
CA LYS A 102 21.42 -13.11 -6.75
C LYS A 102 20.78 -12.60 -5.44
N GLY A 103 19.51 -12.91 -5.19
CA GLY A 103 18.71 -12.37 -4.08
C GLY A 103 17.62 -11.42 -4.57
N ALA A 104 17.12 -10.55 -3.68
CA ALA A 104 16.05 -9.61 -4.01
C ALA A 104 16.55 -8.53 -4.99
N GLY A 105 16.01 -8.52 -6.21
CA GLY A 105 16.07 -7.36 -7.09
C GLY A 105 14.97 -6.37 -6.70
N TYR A 106 15.24 -5.07 -6.77
CA TYR A 106 14.24 -4.04 -6.49
C TYR A 106 14.26 -2.94 -7.54
N ALA A 107 13.10 -2.37 -7.82
CA ALA A 107 12.92 -1.20 -8.67
C ALA A 107 11.87 -0.27 -8.07
N VAL A 108 12.19 1.03 -8.00
CA VAL A 108 11.22 2.05 -7.57
C VAL A 108 10.27 2.35 -8.73
N LEU A 109 8.98 2.11 -8.53
CA LEU A 109 7.94 2.39 -9.52
C LEU A 109 7.40 3.81 -9.39
N PHE A 110 7.32 4.31 -8.16
CA PHE A 110 6.85 5.65 -7.84
C PHE A 110 7.60 6.17 -6.62
N GLN A 111 7.91 7.48 -6.64
CA GLN A 111 8.37 8.22 -5.48
C GLN A 111 8.05 9.72 -5.63
N ASN A 112 7.78 10.40 -4.52
CA ASN A 112 7.71 11.87 -4.51
C ASN A 112 9.11 12.50 -4.35
N GLN A 113 9.18 13.83 -4.45
CA GLN A 113 10.39 14.55 -4.05
C GLN A 113 10.50 14.58 -2.51
N PRO A 114 11.60 14.08 -1.91
CA PRO A 114 11.78 14.12 -0.47
C PRO A 114 11.72 15.54 0.11
N GLY A 115 11.09 15.67 1.27
CA GLY A 115 11.08 16.87 2.11
C GLY A 115 9.97 17.88 1.78
N ILE A 116 9.25 17.69 0.67
CA ILE A 116 8.17 18.60 0.25
C ILE A 116 6.83 18.07 0.77
N ARG A 117 6.39 18.62 1.90
CA ARG A 117 5.04 18.35 2.44
C ARG A 117 3.99 19.15 1.66
N THR A 118 2.85 18.52 1.41
CA THR A 118 1.71 19.10 0.71
C THR A 118 0.43 18.79 1.47
N ASN A 119 -0.54 19.70 1.36
CA ASN A 119 -1.91 19.47 1.85
C ASN A 119 -2.84 19.09 0.69
N ASN A 120 -2.33 18.97 -0.53
CA ASN A 120 -3.09 18.54 -1.69
C ASN A 120 -3.20 17.01 -1.68
N PRO A 121 -4.42 16.43 -1.65
CA PRO A 121 -4.60 14.98 -1.74
C PRO A 121 -3.89 14.37 -2.96
N GLU A 122 -3.87 15.07 -4.10
CA GLU A 122 -3.27 14.59 -5.35
C GLU A 122 -1.75 14.38 -5.28
N GLU A 123 -1.09 14.98 -4.30
CA GLU A 123 0.36 14.92 -4.15
C GLU A 123 0.79 14.24 -2.85
N SER A 124 -0.17 13.86 -2.00
CA SER A 124 0.16 13.31 -0.69
C SER A 124 0.79 11.94 -0.81
N VAL A 125 1.82 11.71 0.01
CA VAL A 125 2.43 10.40 0.22
C VAL A 125 2.46 10.02 1.70
N GLU A 126 1.74 10.75 2.54
CA GLU A 126 1.72 10.52 3.97
C GLU A 126 1.19 9.12 4.29
N ASN A 127 1.97 8.33 5.04
CA ASN A 127 1.65 6.95 5.39
C ASN A 127 1.19 6.09 4.20
N LEU A 128 1.75 6.31 2.99
CA LEU A 128 1.26 5.63 1.80
C LEU A 128 1.19 4.12 1.97
N THR A 129 0.18 3.46 1.45
CA THR A 129 -0.03 2.02 1.66
C THR A 129 -0.65 1.39 0.44
N ILE A 130 -0.11 0.25 0.03
CA ILE A 130 -0.65 -0.52 -1.10
C ILE A 130 -1.96 -1.17 -0.67
N ASN A 131 -3.02 -0.93 -1.43
CA ASN A 131 -4.33 -1.49 -1.15
C ASN A 131 -4.57 -2.81 -1.87
N TYR A 132 -4.37 -2.81 -3.19
CA TYR A 132 -4.78 -3.91 -4.04
C TYR A 132 -4.11 -3.83 -5.41
N PHE A 133 -3.85 -4.98 -6.04
CA PHE A 133 -3.50 -5.06 -7.45
C PHE A 133 -4.60 -5.75 -8.24
N ASP A 134 -5.12 -5.06 -9.25
CA ASP A 134 -6.08 -5.61 -10.19
C ASP A 134 -5.37 -6.19 -11.42
N ASN A 135 -5.37 -7.52 -11.52
CA ASN A 135 -4.81 -8.24 -12.65
C ASN A 135 -5.53 -7.96 -13.98
N GLN A 136 -6.82 -7.60 -13.96
CA GLN A 136 -7.60 -7.40 -15.18
C GLN A 136 -7.17 -6.13 -15.90
N THR A 137 -6.93 -5.07 -15.14
CA THR A 137 -6.51 -3.77 -15.68
C THR A 137 -5.01 -3.54 -15.57
N SER A 138 -4.26 -4.45 -14.93
CA SER A 138 -2.84 -4.27 -14.60
C SER A 138 -2.60 -2.96 -13.84
N THR A 139 -3.36 -2.78 -12.76
CA THR A 139 -3.36 -1.54 -11.96
C THR A 139 -3.07 -1.84 -10.49
N LEU A 140 -2.09 -1.15 -9.91
CA LEU A 140 -1.82 -1.18 -8.48
C LEU A 140 -2.45 0.06 -7.82
N TYR A 141 -3.42 -0.16 -6.94
CA TYR A 141 -4.02 0.90 -6.14
C TYR A 141 -3.26 1.06 -4.81
N PHE A 142 -2.95 2.31 -4.48
CA PHE A 142 -2.35 2.66 -3.19
C PHE A 142 -3.00 3.94 -2.65
N SER A 143 -3.07 4.06 -1.34
CA SER A 143 -3.65 5.19 -0.65
C SER A 143 -2.59 5.96 0.11
N ALA A 144 -2.78 7.27 0.28
CA ALA A 144 -2.04 8.10 1.22
C ALA A 144 -3.02 8.85 2.14
N ASP A 145 -2.58 9.24 3.32
CA ASP A 145 -3.38 10.11 4.19
C ASP A 145 -3.48 11.51 3.56
N ALA A 146 -4.67 12.12 3.59
CA ALA A 146 -4.90 13.43 2.97
C ALA A 146 -5.81 14.33 3.83
N TRP A 147 -6.90 13.79 4.36
CA TRP A 147 -7.85 14.49 5.23
C TRP A 147 -8.09 13.73 6.54
N ALA A 148 -8.72 14.38 7.52
CA ALA A 148 -8.92 13.84 8.87
C ALA A 148 -9.59 12.45 8.92
N GLN A 149 -10.43 12.10 7.94
CA GLN A 149 -11.16 10.83 7.87
C GLN A 149 -11.23 10.26 6.43
N ALA A 150 -10.60 10.90 5.44
CA ALA A 150 -10.57 10.45 4.05
C ALA A 150 -9.12 10.39 3.55
N ARG A 151 -8.82 9.34 2.79
CA ARG A 151 -7.51 9.14 2.16
C ARG A 151 -7.50 9.70 0.73
N ALA A 152 -6.30 9.77 0.15
CA ALA A 152 -6.10 9.99 -1.28
C ALA A 152 -5.81 8.65 -1.94
N LEU A 153 -6.63 8.26 -2.92
CA LEU A 153 -6.44 7.07 -3.73
C LEU A 153 -5.65 7.41 -4.99
N HIS A 154 -4.59 6.64 -5.22
CA HIS A 154 -3.74 6.70 -6.40
C HIS A 154 -3.67 5.34 -7.08
N ALA A 155 -3.22 5.36 -8.33
CA ALA A 155 -3.03 4.16 -9.14
C ALA A 155 -1.69 4.22 -9.88
N ILE A 156 -0.97 3.09 -9.88
CA ILE A 156 0.14 2.82 -10.81
C ILE A 156 -0.39 1.90 -11.91
N ILE A 157 -0.35 2.37 -13.15
CA ILE A 157 -0.93 1.68 -14.31
C ILE A 157 0.19 1.24 -15.26
N TRP A 158 0.14 -0.02 -15.67
CA TRP A 158 1.03 -0.56 -16.71
C TRP A 158 0.33 -0.54 -18.07
N GLU A 159 0.57 0.51 -18.87
CA GLU A 159 0.05 0.59 -20.25
C GLU A 159 0.58 -0.55 -21.14
N ASN A 160 1.79 -1.03 -20.86
CA ASN A 160 2.36 -2.22 -21.48
C ASN A 160 2.88 -3.17 -20.39
N PRO A 161 2.09 -4.20 -20.01
CA PRO A 161 2.47 -5.17 -18.98
C PRO A 161 3.77 -5.94 -19.29
N SER A 162 4.24 -5.94 -20.55
CA SER A 162 5.51 -6.57 -20.92
C SER A 162 6.74 -5.79 -20.43
N ASN A 163 6.58 -4.52 -20.06
CA ASN A 163 7.64 -3.71 -19.46
C ASN A 163 7.27 -3.34 -18.02
N PRO A 164 7.74 -4.10 -17.01
CA PRO A 164 7.34 -3.91 -15.63
C PRO A 164 7.84 -2.60 -15.01
N LEU A 165 8.78 -1.90 -15.65
CA LEU A 165 9.35 -0.65 -15.16
C LEU A 165 8.73 0.60 -15.79
N ARG A 166 7.92 0.43 -16.84
CA ARG A 166 7.25 1.55 -17.50
C ARG A 166 5.82 1.65 -16.95
N VAL A 167 5.64 2.58 -16.03
CA VAL A 167 4.38 2.83 -15.34
C VAL A 167 3.98 4.29 -15.43
N THR A 168 2.68 4.53 -15.29
CA THR A 168 2.11 5.86 -15.11
C THR A 168 1.43 5.89 -13.75
N GLU A 169 1.82 6.82 -12.88
CA GLU A 169 1.09 7.09 -11.64
C GLU A 169 0.02 8.15 -11.89
N ARG A 170 -1.12 8.01 -11.20
CA ARG A 170 -2.23 8.94 -11.28
C ARG A 170 -3.04 9.00 -9.97
N PHE A 171 -3.39 10.20 -9.54
CA PHE A 171 -4.44 10.43 -8.55
C PHE A 171 -5.83 10.08 -9.11
N ILE A 172 -6.60 9.33 -8.33
CA ILE A 172 -7.93 8.84 -8.71
C ILE A 172 -9.03 9.60 -7.96
N HIS A 173 -8.95 9.68 -6.63
CA HIS A 173 -10.01 10.28 -5.82
C HIS A 173 -9.53 10.59 -4.39
N ASP A 174 -10.08 11.62 -3.77
CA ASP A 174 -9.92 11.93 -2.34
C ASP A 174 -10.89 11.09 -1.48
N GLY A 175 -10.83 9.77 -1.64
CA GLY A 175 -11.63 8.83 -0.88
C GLY A 175 -10.83 7.62 -0.41
N THR A 176 -11.33 6.97 0.64
CA THR A 176 -10.80 5.73 1.19
C THR A 176 -11.21 4.56 0.29
N PHE A 177 -10.22 3.79 -0.18
CA PHE A 177 -10.42 2.61 -1.01
C PHE A 177 -11.25 1.52 -0.31
N GLN A 178 -12.21 0.95 -1.02
CA GLN A 178 -13.15 -0.08 -0.52
C GLN A 178 -13.11 -1.38 -1.32
N GLY A 179 -12.37 -1.43 -2.42
CA GLY A 179 -12.27 -2.59 -3.30
C GLY A 179 -12.32 -2.21 -4.77
N VAL A 180 -12.44 -3.22 -5.64
CA VAL A 180 -12.55 -3.06 -7.09
C VAL A 180 -13.79 -3.78 -7.58
N PHE A 181 -14.58 -3.11 -8.43
CA PHE A 181 -15.73 -3.67 -9.12
C PHE A 181 -15.57 -3.49 -10.62
N ASN A 182 -15.50 -4.59 -11.38
CA ASN A 182 -15.34 -4.58 -12.84
C ASN A 182 -14.16 -3.69 -13.31
N GLY A 183 -13.02 -3.77 -12.64
CA GLY A 183 -11.82 -2.97 -12.97
C GLY A 183 -11.91 -1.49 -12.60
N MET A 184 -12.93 -1.09 -11.83
CA MET A 184 -13.08 0.28 -11.31
C MET A 184 -12.96 0.28 -9.79
N PRO A 185 -12.15 1.18 -9.19
CA PRO A 185 -12.08 1.28 -7.74
C PRO A 185 -13.39 1.77 -7.14
N MET A 186 -13.72 1.24 -5.98
CA MET A 186 -14.76 1.75 -5.10
C MET A 186 -14.11 2.59 -4.00
N VAL A 187 -14.68 3.74 -3.71
CA VAL A 187 -14.18 4.65 -2.67
C VAL A 187 -15.32 5.11 -1.77
N SER A 188 -15.05 5.26 -0.48
CA SER A 188 -15.91 6.00 0.45
C SER A 188 -15.24 7.31 0.81
N THR A 189 -16.00 8.41 0.83
CA THR A 189 -15.44 9.73 1.16
C THR A 189 -16.39 10.48 2.09
N ILE A 190 -16.08 11.74 2.36
CA ILE A 190 -16.87 12.64 3.20
C ILE A 190 -17.34 13.77 2.32
N ALA A 191 -18.64 13.97 2.28
CA ALA A 191 -19.26 15.10 1.62
C ALA A 191 -20.09 15.90 2.63
N HIS A 192 -20.46 17.12 2.25
CA HIS A 192 -21.18 18.04 3.12
C HIS A 192 -22.44 18.55 2.42
N ASP A 193 -23.55 18.60 3.16
CA ASP A 193 -24.79 19.25 2.74
C ASP A 193 -25.25 20.27 3.81
N GLU A 194 -26.42 20.89 3.61
CA GLU A 194 -26.99 21.87 4.55
C GLU A 194 -27.25 21.31 5.96
N LYS A 195 -27.22 19.99 6.14
CA LYS A 195 -27.48 19.29 7.41
C LYS A 195 -26.22 18.68 8.02
N GLY A 196 -25.04 18.87 7.40
CA GLY A 196 -23.75 18.45 7.93
C GLY A 196 -22.98 17.49 7.02
N ALA A 197 -21.99 16.82 7.61
CA ALA A 197 -21.22 15.80 6.92
C ALA A 197 -22.07 14.53 6.67
N TYR A 198 -21.79 13.85 5.57
CA TYR A 198 -22.31 12.53 5.25
C TYR A 198 -21.26 11.72 4.48
N PHE A 199 -21.43 10.40 4.42
CA PHE A 199 -20.39 9.47 3.99
C PHE A 199 -20.80 8.66 2.75
N PRO A 200 -20.76 9.26 1.54
CA PRO A 200 -21.14 8.55 0.33
C PRO A 200 -20.04 7.56 -0.10
N SER A 201 -20.45 6.57 -0.90
CA SER A 201 -19.53 5.65 -1.55
C SER A 201 -19.77 5.63 -3.06
N TYR A 202 -18.69 5.61 -3.85
CA TYR A 202 -18.72 5.71 -5.30
C TYR A 202 -17.98 4.57 -5.96
N VAL A 203 -18.46 4.16 -7.14
CA VAL A 203 -17.61 3.52 -8.14
C VAL A 203 -16.97 4.63 -8.98
N VAL A 204 -15.66 4.60 -9.16
CA VAL A 204 -14.90 5.68 -9.82
C VAL A 204 -14.18 5.11 -11.04
N ARG A 205 -14.18 5.84 -12.16
CA ARG A 205 -13.44 5.46 -13.36
C ARG A 205 -11.94 5.73 -13.16
N ASN A 206 -11.11 5.13 -14.01
CA ASN A 206 -9.66 5.36 -14.00
C ASN A 206 -9.25 6.81 -14.25
N ASP A 207 -10.16 7.65 -14.75
CA ASP A 207 -9.93 9.08 -14.93
C ASP A 207 -10.29 9.94 -13.71
N GLY A 208 -10.79 9.32 -12.63
CA GLY A 208 -11.26 9.98 -11.41
C GLY A 208 -12.73 10.41 -11.46
N SER A 209 -13.41 10.26 -12.61
CA SER A 209 -14.84 10.60 -12.69
C SER A 209 -15.70 9.57 -11.96
N ILE A 210 -16.73 10.04 -11.26
CA ILE A 210 -17.72 9.18 -10.61
C ILE A 210 -18.50 8.41 -11.69
N TYR A 211 -18.48 7.08 -11.62
CA TYR A 211 -19.32 6.21 -12.43
C TYR A 211 -20.74 6.16 -11.88
N CYS A 212 -20.88 5.87 -10.58
CA CYS A 212 -22.15 5.92 -9.87
C CYS A 212 -21.95 6.01 -8.35
N THR A 213 -23.00 6.44 -7.64
CA THR A 213 -23.11 6.31 -6.19
C THR A 213 -23.59 4.91 -5.82
N ILE A 214 -22.95 4.28 -4.84
CA ILE A 214 -23.25 2.92 -4.38
C ILE A 214 -24.38 2.95 -3.34
N ASN A 215 -25.32 2.02 -3.45
CA ASN A 215 -26.33 1.79 -2.41
C ASN A 215 -25.74 0.98 -1.25
N THR A 216 -25.11 1.64 -0.28
CA THR A 216 -24.44 0.96 0.85
C THR A 216 -25.40 0.29 1.85
N ARG A 217 -26.73 0.47 1.70
CA ARG A 217 -27.76 -0.23 2.50
C ARG A 217 -27.87 -1.71 2.17
N GLU A 218 -27.37 -2.12 1.01
CA GLU A 218 -27.38 -3.52 0.62
C GLU A 218 -26.29 -4.29 1.35
N ASN A 219 -26.65 -5.44 1.91
CA ASN A 219 -25.69 -6.33 2.52
C ASN A 219 -24.63 -6.74 1.49
N PHE A 220 -23.37 -6.74 1.90
CA PHE A 220 -22.24 -7.12 1.05
C PHE A 220 -22.05 -6.25 -0.20
N TRP A 221 -22.45 -4.97 -0.17
CA TRP A 221 -22.24 -4.04 -1.28
C TRP A 221 -20.77 -3.97 -1.74
N GLN A 222 -19.81 -4.21 -0.84
CA GLN A 222 -18.38 -4.29 -1.17
C GLN A 222 -18.01 -5.48 -2.08
N LEU A 223 -18.86 -6.50 -2.19
CA LEU A 223 -18.67 -7.67 -3.07
C LEU A 223 -19.45 -7.50 -4.38
N THR A 224 -20.67 -6.98 -4.28
CA THR A 224 -21.58 -6.80 -5.42
C THR A 224 -22.29 -5.45 -5.27
N PRO A 225 -21.63 -4.33 -5.61
CA PRO A 225 -22.22 -3.00 -5.45
C PRO A 225 -23.37 -2.81 -6.44
N SER A 226 -24.44 -2.19 -5.98
CA SER A 226 -25.52 -1.68 -6.82
C SER A 226 -25.48 -0.16 -6.87
N CYS A 227 -25.70 0.40 -8.06
CA CYS A 227 -25.76 1.83 -8.24
C CYS A 227 -27.14 2.38 -7.84
N LEU A 228 -27.15 3.52 -7.17
CA LEU A 228 -28.36 4.34 -7.02
C LEU A 228 -28.76 4.96 -8.37
N SER A 229 -29.98 5.50 -8.43
CA SER A 229 -30.42 6.25 -9.61
C SER A 229 -29.51 7.47 -9.84
N PRO A 230 -29.29 7.91 -11.09
CA PRO A 230 -28.49 9.11 -11.35
C PRO A 230 -29.01 10.32 -10.59
N GLY A 231 -28.14 10.98 -9.81
CA GLY A 231 -28.48 12.14 -8.99
C GLY A 231 -28.92 11.80 -7.57
N ASP A 232 -29.15 10.53 -7.25
CA ASP A 232 -29.37 10.08 -5.89
C ASP A 232 -28.02 9.94 -5.15
N ASP A 233 -28.02 10.37 -3.89
CA ASP A 233 -26.88 10.19 -3.00
C ASP A 233 -27.35 9.59 -1.67
N TYR A 234 -26.69 8.52 -1.25
CA TYR A 234 -26.98 7.93 0.05
C TYR A 234 -26.20 8.66 1.13
N ARG A 235 -26.93 9.50 1.85
CA ARG A 235 -26.36 10.37 2.89
C ARG A 235 -26.38 9.68 4.25
N GLU A 236 -25.55 8.65 4.39
CA GLU A 236 -25.23 8.07 5.70
C GLU A 236 -24.60 9.14 6.59
N ARG A 237 -25.02 9.23 7.85
CA ARG A 237 -24.56 10.24 8.83
C ARG A 237 -24.15 9.59 10.12
#